data_AF-A0A420VF16-F1
#
_entry.id   AF-A0A420VF16-F1
#
_cell.length_a   1.000
_cell.length_b   1.000
_cell.length_c   1.000
_cell.angle_alpha   90.00
_cell.angle_beta   90.00
_cell.angle_gamma   90.00
#
_symmetry.space_group_name_H-M   'P 1'
#
loop_
_entity.id
_entity.type
_entity.pdbx_description
1 polymer ?
#
loop_
_entity_poly.entity_id
_entity_poly.type
_entity_poly.pdbx_seq_one_letter_code
_entity_poly.pdbx_strand_id
1 'polypeptide(L)' 'MIDPAVFYGHSEFEIAFTELFGGFPPSFYSAYQEILPLSDGYQDRKGLYQLFYLLVHVNLFGSSYVPSVKRVLEKYV' A
#
# COMPACT_ATOMS: atom_id res chain seq x y z
N MET A 1 3.61 -14.80 -8.69
CA MET A 1 4.17 -13.44 -8.65
C MET A 1 5.07 -13.25 -9.85
N ILE A 2 4.93 -12.15 -10.58
CA ILE A 2 5.75 -11.76 -11.74
C ILE A 2 6.14 -10.28 -11.57
N ASP A 3 7.13 -9.79 -12.33
CA ASP A 3 7.59 -8.39 -12.36
C ASP A 3 7.96 -7.77 -11.00
N PRO A 4 9.01 -8.29 -10.33
CA PRO A 4 9.33 -7.86 -8.97
C PRO A 4 10.07 -6.52 -8.92
N ALA A 5 9.75 -5.71 -7.92
CA ALA A 5 10.50 -4.52 -7.52
C ALA A 5 11.10 -4.76 -6.11
N VAL A 6 12.03 -5.71 -6.00
CA VAL A 6 12.52 -6.21 -4.70
C VAL A 6 13.38 -5.19 -3.97
N PHE A 7 13.12 -5.03 -2.67
CA PHE A 7 13.99 -4.32 -1.75
C PHE A 7 13.83 -4.88 -0.33
N TYR A 8 14.80 -4.59 0.55
CA TYR A 8 14.68 -4.87 1.97
C TYR A 8 13.97 -3.69 2.64
N GLY A 9 12.75 -3.92 3.12
CA GLY A 9 11.91 -2.88 3.71
C GLY A 9 10.90 -3.45 4.69
N HIS A 10 9.99 -2.60 5.16
CA HIS A 10 8.96 -3.02 6.09
C HIS A 10 7.93 -3.92 5.38
N SER A 11 7.59 -5.06 5.98
CA SER A 11 6.67 -6.03 5.38
C SER A 11 5.28 -5.46 5.09
N GLU A 12 4.85 -4.45 5.86
CA GLU A 12 3.58 -3.75 5.66
C GLU A 12 3.50 -3.00 4.31
N PHE A 13 4.62 -2.72 3.62
CA PHE A 13 4.59 -2.11 2.28
C PHE A 13 3.83 -2.97 1.28
N GLU A 14 4.14 -4.26 1.24
CA GLU A 14 3.51 -5.21 0.32
C GLU A 14 2.01 -5.35 0.63
N ILE A 15 1.64 -5.47 1.91
CA ILE A 15 0.23 -5.55 2.31
C ILE A 15 -0.53 -4.28 1.93
N ALA A 16 0.05 -3.11 2.20
CA ALA A 16 -0.55 -1.83 1.81
C ALA A 16 -0.75 -1.72 0.29
N PHE A 17 0.16 -2.27 -0.51
CA PHE A 17 0.03 -2.29 -1.96
C PHE A 17 -1.12 -3.20 -2.42
N THR A 18 -1.25 -4.41 -1.85
CA THR A 18 -2.35 -5.33 -2.21
C THR A 18 -3.73 -4.72 -1.96
N GLU A 19 -3.86 -3.87 -0.94
CA GLU A 19 -5.11 -3.17 -0.62
C GLU A 19 -5.42 -1.95 -1.51
N LEU A 20 -4.47 -1.47 -2.33
CA LEU A 20 -4.62 -0.20 -3.05
C LEU A 20 -5.56 -0.27 -4.28
N PHE A 21 -5.60 -1.41 -4.98
CA PHE A 21 -6.32 -1.58 -6.24
C PHE A 21 -7.40 -2.68 -6.17
N GLY A 22 -8.21 -2.64 -5.12
CA GLY A 22 -9.37 -3.54 -4.96
C GLY A 22 -9.17 -4.67 -3.96
N GLY A 23 -7.94 -4.92 -3.50
CA GLY A 23 -7.67 -5.90 -2.45
C GLY A 23 -7.69 -7.35 -2.93
N PHE A 24 -7.09 -8.22 -2.11
CA PHE A 24 -7.25 -9.66 -2.19
C PHE A 24 -8.42 -10.16 -1.31
N PRO A 25 -8.85 -11.42 -1.46
CA PRO A 25 -9.89 -11.99 -0.60
C PRO A 25 -9.51 -11.93 0.89
N PRO A 26 -10.47 -11.77 1.82
CA PRO A 26 -10.18 -11.70 3.26
C PRO A 26 -9.34 -12.85 3.81
N SER A 27 -9.51 -14.05 3.26
CA SER A 27 -8.73 -15.24 3.65
C SER A 27 -7.22 -15.07 3.45
N PHE A 28 -6.79 -14.29 2.46
CA PHE A 28 -5.38 -13.96 2.25
C PHE A 28 -4.82 -13.19 3.45
N TYR A 29 -5.51 -12.13 3.88
CA TYR A 29 -5.05 -11.29 4.98
C TYR A 29 -5.12 -12.00 6.33
N SER A 30 -6.12 -12.86 6.54
CA SER A 30 -6.20 -13.70 7.75
C SER A 30 -5.00 -14.64 7.84
N ALA A 31 -4.72 -15.39 6.77
CA ALA A 31 -3.58 -16.32 6.73
C ALA A 31 -2.24 -15.61 6.87
N TYR A 32 -2.09 -14.40 6.31
CA TYR A 32 -0.89 -13.59 6.51
C TYR A 32 -0.69 -13.20 7.98
N GLN A 33 -1.74 -12.67 8.62
CA GLN A 33 -1.69 -12.20 10.01
C GLN A 33 -1.50 -13.33 11.02
N GLU A 34 -1.86 -14.58 10.70
CA GLU A 34 -1.56 -15.75 11.53
C GLU A 34 -0.05 -16.03 11.63
N ILE A 35 0.72 -15.68 10.59
CA ILE A 35 2.17 -15.94 10.53
C ILE A 35 2.96 -14.69 10.91
N LEU A 36 2.58 -13.54 10.37
CA LEU A 36 3.24 -12.25 10.62
C LEU A 36 2.17 -11.19 10.90
N PRO A 37 1.80 -10.99 12.17
CA PRO A 37 0.82 -9.98 12.56
C PRO A 37 1.23 -8.59 12.10
N LEU A 38 0.27 -7.84 11.57
CA LEU A 38 0.46 -6.42 11.30
C LEU A 38 0.57 -5.69 12.63
N SER A 39 1.38 -4.63 12.66
CA SER A 39 1.49 -3.84 13.89
C SER A 39 0.23 -3.02 14.13
N ASP A 40 -0.05 -2.67 15.39
CA ASP A 40 -1.23 -1.88 15.77
C ASP A 40 -1.34 -0.56 14.98
N GLY A 41 -0.20 0.05 14.63
CA GLY A 41 -0.13 1.29 13.85
C GLY A 41 -0.30 1.13 12.33
N TYR A 42 -0.58 -0.08 11.83
CA TYR A 42 -0.69 -0.34 10.39
C TYR A 42 -1.75 0.54 9.73
N GLN A 43 -2.95 0.64 10.29
CA GLN A 43 -4.03 1.45 9.70
C GLN A 43 -3.66 2.94 9.61
N ASP A 44 -2.80 3.41 10.51
CA ASP A 44 -2.32 4.78 10.49
C ASP A 44 -1.23 5.02 9.45
N ARG A 45 -0.37 4.03 9.18
CA ARG A 45 0.74 4.14 8.23
C ARG A 45 0.43 3.60 6.84
N LYS A 46 -0.66 2.86 6.66
CA LYS A 46 -1.06 2.29 5.36
C LYS A 46 -1.07 3.34 4.24
N GLY A 47 -1.71 4.48 4.49
CA GLY A 47 -1.76 5.57 3.52
C GLY A 47 -0.37 6.03 3.10
N LEU A 48 0.56 6.16 4.06
CA LEU A 48 1.95 6.53 3.80
C LEU A 48 2.69 5.51 2.91
N TYR A 49 2.48 4.21 3.12
CA TYR A 49 3.05 3.20 2.21
C TYR A 49 2.41 3.23 0.83
N GLN A 50 1.09 3.40 0.75
CA GLN A 50 0.36 3.54 -0.51
C GLN A 50 0.77 4.78 -1.31
N LEU A 51 1.20 5.85 -0.63
CA LEU A 51 1.66 7.09 -1.25
C LEU A 51 2.78 6.85 -2.27
N PHE A 52 3.75 5.99 -1.93
CA PHE A 52 4.85 5.65 -2.84
C PHE A 52 4.31 5.09 -4.16
N TYR A 53 3.42 4.10 -4.10
CA TYR A 53 2.85 3.48 -5.29
C TYR A 53 1.97 4.45 -6.07
N LEU A 54 1.19 5.30 -5.40
CA LEU A 54 0.38 6.32 -6.06
C LEU A 54 1.24 7.34 -6.82
N LEU A 55 2.38 7.75 -6.26
CA LEU A 55 3.33 8.64 -6.94
C LEU A 55 3.96 7.96 -8.16
N VAL A 56 4.32 6.67 -8.06
CA VAL A 56 4.76 5.87 -9.22
C VAL A 56 3.67 5.84 -10.30
N HIS A 57 2.41 5.67 -9.93
CA HIS A 57 1.30 5.67 -10.89
C HIS A 57 1.06 7.04 -11.52
N VAL A 58 1.24 8.14 -10.78
CA VAL A 58 1.23 9.49 -11.38
C VAL A 58 2.35 9.61 -12.42
N ASN A 59 3.55 9.15 -12.11
CA ASN A 59 4.70 9.23 -13.02
C ASN A 59 4.51 8.40 -14.30
N LEU A 60 3.91 7.21 -14.19
CA LEU A 60 3.76 6.29 -15.32
C LEU A 60 2.46 6.48 -16.12
N PHE A 61 1.37 6.88 -15.46
CA PHE A 61 0.02 6.89 -16.04
C PHE A 61 -0.67 8.26 -15.98
N GLY A 62 -0.04 9.26 -15.36
CA GLY A 62 -0.48 10.65 -15.41
C GLY A 62 -1.46 11.07 -14.32
N SER A 63 -2.14 12.19 -14.58
CA SER A 63 -2.81 13.00 -13.55
C SER A 63 -4.05 12.36 -12.92
N SER A 64 -4.56 11.25 -13.45
CA SER A 64 -5.73 10.56 -12.91
C SER A 64 -5.51 10.07 -11.46
N TYR A 65 -4.26 9.85 -11.06
CA TYR A 65 -3.89 9.40 -9.70
C TYR A 65 -3.62 10.55 -8.71
N VAL A 66 -3.51 11.80 -9.20
CA VAL A 66 -3.24 12.98 -8.34
C VAL A 66 -4.30 13.18 -7.24
N PRO A 67 -5.61 12.99 -7.47
CA PRO A 67 -6.60 13.10 -6.40
C PRO A 67 -6.35 12.12 -5.25
N SER A 68 -5.92 10.89 -5.56
CA SER A 68 -5.60 9.87 -4.54
C SER A 68 -4.36 10.27 -3.72
N VAL A 69 -3.32 10.80 -4.38
CA VAL A 69 -2.12 11.35 -3.71
C VAL A 69 -2.51 12.46 -2.74
N LYS A 70 -3.33 13.43 -3.19
CA LYS A 70 -3.79 14.55 -2.34
C LYS A 70 -4.54 14.07 -1.11
N ARG A 71 -5.47 13.13 -1.27
CA ARG A 71 -6.24 12.56 -0.15
C ARG A 71 -5.35 11.90 0.91
N VAL A 72 -4.29 11.23 0.49
CA VAL A 72 -3.33 10.64 1.43
C VAL A 72 -2.56 11.75 2.15
N LEU A 73 -2.08 12.77 1.43
CA LEU A 73 -1.33 13.88 2.02
C LEU A 73 -2.16 14.69 3.03
N GLU A 74 -3.46 14.88 2.80
CA GLU A 74 -4.38 15.54 3.74
C GLU A 74 -4.42 14.88 5.14
N LYS A 75 -4.01 13.61 5.26
CA LYS A 75 -3.91 12.94 6.56
C LYS A 75 -2.63 13.28 7.32
N TYR A 76 -1.56 13.69 6.63
CA TYR A 76 -0.19 13.80 7.21
C TYR A 76 0.41 15.21 7.18
N VAL A 77 -0.25 16.17 6.52
CA VAL A 77 0.16 17.58 6.38
C VAL A 77 -0.98 18.48 6.82
#